data_AF-A0A7Y6K858-F1
#
_entry.id   AF-A0A7Y6K858-F1
#
_cell.length_a   1.000
_cell.length_b   1.000
_cell.length_c   1.000
_cell.angle_alpha   90.00
_cell.angle_beta   90.00
_cell.angle_gamma   90.00
#
_symmetry.space_group_name_H-M   'P 1'
#
loop_
_entity.id
_entity.type
_entity.pdbx_description
1 polymer ?
#
loop_
_entity_poly.entity_id
_entity_poly.type
_entity_poly.pdbx_seq_one_letter_code
_entity_poly.pdbx_strand_id
1 'polypeptide(L)'
;MLCKVVRGTELEPEWLVAANMLDDPNEATSGARMDRVWPADSVWNRVAVSVDIGRSEGWIVHVDWITRTEIPDVVGRGYAVMPLLRAKVFVADQAWQLARFIANALDVA
;
A
#
# COMPACT_ATOMS: atom_id res chain seq x y z
N MET A 1 2.05 -13.23 -3.83
CA MET A 1 1.24 -14.21 -3.08
C MET A 1 -0.20 -13.74 -2.96
N LEU A 2 -0.45 -12.51 -2.46
CA LEU A 2 -1.78 -11.89 -2.35
C LEU A 2 -2.63 -11.96 -3.65
N CYS A 3 -2.05 -11.62 -4.81
CA CYS A 3 -2.79 -11.66 -6.08
C CYS A 3 -3.31 -13.05 -6.47
N LYS A 4 -2.66 -14.14 -6.02
CA LYS A 4 -3.15 -15.50 -6.26
C LYS A 4 -4.29 -15.87 -5.31
N VAL A 5 -4.29 -15.31 -4.10
CA VAL A 5 -5.28 -15.61 -3.06
C VAL A 5 -6.59 -14.87 -3.33
N VAL A 6 -6.53 -13.66 -3.87
CA VAL A 6 -7.73 -12.86 -4.18
C VAL A 6 -8.42 -13.33 -5.47
N ARG A 7 -7.65 -13.92 -6.41
CA ARG A 7 -8.19 -14.49 -7.66
C ARG A 7 -9.14 -15.66 -7.39
N GLY A 8 -10.33 -15.64 -7.98
CA GLY A 8 -11.33 -16.70 -7.80
C GLY A 8 -12.13 -16.60 -6.49
N THR A 9 -12.03 -15.47 -5.77
CA THR A 9 -12.94 -15.12 -4.67
C THR A 9 -14.00 -14.13 -5.15
N GLU A 10 -15.09 -13.97 -4.41
CA GLU A 10 -16.07 -12.89 -4.66
C GLU A 10 -15.49 -11.48 -4.47
N LEU A 11 -14.26 -11.38 -3.94
CA LEU A 11 -13.51 -10.14 -3.74
C LEU A 11 -12.54 -9.85 -4.89
N GLU A 12 -12.61 -10.57 -6.01
CA GLU A 12 -11.74 -10.32 -7.16
C GLU A 12 -11.94 -8.88 -7.68
N PRO A 13 -10.89 -8.04 -7.64
CA PRO A 13 -10.97 -6.67 -8.12
C PRO A 13 -10.89 -6.62 -9.65
N GLU A 14 -11.37 -5.53 -10.23
CA GLU A 14 -11.21 -5.23 -11.67
C GLU A 14 -9.75 -5.33 -12.08
N TRP A 15 -8.87 -4.77 -11.24
CA TRP A 15 -7.43 -4.95 -11.34
C TRP A 15 -6.79 -4.90 -9.96
N LEU A 16 -5.65 -5.58 -9.84
CA LEU A 16 -4.77 -5.56 -8.68
C LEU A 16 -3.32 -5.47 -9.19
N VAL A 17 -2.63 -4.40 -8.85
CA VAL A 17 -1.30 -4.09 -9.38
C VAL A 17 -0.34 -3.68 -8.27
N ALA A 18 0.96 -3.95 -8.49
CA ALA A 18 2.02 -3.35 -7.70
C ALA A 18 2.06 -1.84 -7.96
N ALA A 19 2.18 -1.04 -6.91
CA ALA A 19 2.16 0.42 -7.00
C ALA A 19 3.55 1.06 -6.94
N ASN A 20 4.58 0.30 -6.59
CA ASN A 20 5.99 0.71 -6.48
C ASN A 20 6.82 0.38 -7.73
N MET A 21 6.32 0.64 -8.94
CA MET A 21 7.04 0.25 -10.17
C MET A 21 8.15 1.20 -10.63
N LEU A 22 8.33 2.34 -9.95
CA LEU A 22 9.41 3.29 -10.26
C LEU A 22 10.61 3.03 -9.35
N ASP A 23 11.67 2.41 -9.89
CA ASP A 23 12.97 2.28 -9.22
C ASP A 23 13.80 3.59 -9.36
N ASP A 24 13.21 4.70 -8.93
CA ASP A 24 13.86 6.00 -8.96
C ASP A 24 14.81 6.16 -7.76
N PRO A 25 16.07 6.58 -7.96
CA PRO A 25 17.02 6.76 -6.86
C PRO A 25 16.66 7.89 -5.89
N ASN A 26 15.78 8.83 -6.26
CA ASN A 26 15.32 9.90 -5.38
C ASN A 26 14.13 9.45 -4.53
N GLU A 27 14.43 8.68 -3.47
CA GLU A 27 13.39 8.14 -2.60
C GLU A 27 12.56 9.21 -1.87
N ALA A 28 13.10 10.42 -1.74
CA ALA A 28 12.40 11.55 -1.12
C ALA A 28 11.22 12.05 -1.97
N THR A 29 11.26 11.89 -3.30
CA THR A 29 10.17 12.31 -4.20
C THR A 29 9.39 11.15 -4.77
N SER A 30 10.07 10.03 -5.00
CA SER A 30 9.56 8.92 -5.79
C SER A 30 9.21 7.68 -4.96
N GLY A 31 9.47 7.73 -3.64
CA GLY A 31 9.23 6.63 -2.72
C GLY A 31 10.41 5.66 -2.64
N ALA A 32 10.32 4.70 -1.73
CA ALA A 32 11.38 3.72 -1.52
C ALA A 32 11.63 2.83 -2.75
N ARG A 33 12.89 2.47 -2.99
CA ARG A 33 13.29 1.65 -4.14
C ARG A 33 12.79 0.21 -4.05
N MET A 34 12.73 -0.47 -5.20
CA MET A 34 12.22 -1.84 -5.29
C MET A 34 13.13 -2.87 -4.60
N ASP A 35 14.44 -2.59 -4.55
CA ASP A 35 15.44 -3.39 -3.85
C ASP A 35 15.58 -3.02 -2.37
N ARG A 36 14.82 -2.02 -1.90
CA ARG A 36 14.79 -1.68 -0.49
C ARG A 36 14.25 -2.87 0.27
N VAL A 37 15.09 -3.39 1.17
CA VAL A 37 14.74 -4.51 2.03
C VAL A 37 13.45 -4.17 2.78
N TRP A 38 12.56 -5.17 2.88
CA TRP A 38 11.36 -5.09 3.72
C TRP A 38 11.74 -4.50 5.08
N PRO A 39 10.92 -3.60 5.67
CA PRO A 39 11.23 -2.96 6.94
C PRO A 39 11.81 -3.97 7.94
N ALA A 40 12.99 -3.67 8.48
CA ALA A 40 13.40 -4.28 9.74
C ALA A 40 12.36 -3.91 10.82
N ASP A 41 12.22 -4.76 11.83
CA ASP A 41 11.32 -4.54 12.97
C ASP A 41 11.64 -3.19 13.63
N SER A 42 10.89 -2.17 13.25
CA SER A 42 10.98 -0.82 13.78
C SER A 42 9.59 -0.43 14.20
N VAL A 43 9.47 0.06 15.43
CA VAL A 43 8.23 0.57 15.99
C VAL A 43 7.62 1.74 15.19
N TRP A 44 8.40 2.31 14.27
CA TRP A 44 8.00 3.42 13.42
C TRP A 44 7.49 3.00 12.03
N ASN A 45 7.74 1.75 11.64
CA ASN A 45 7.27 1.21 10.36
C ASN A 45 5.83 0.75 10.52
N ARG A 46 4.96 1.14 9.57
CA ARG A 46 3.55 0.76 9.56
C ARG A 46 3.11 0.41 8.16
N VAL A 47 2.30 -0.62 8.01
CA VAL A 47 1.55 -0.86 6.78
C VAL A 47 0.14 -0.35 7.00
N ALA A 48 -0.37 0.44 6.06
CA ALA A 48 -1.70 0.99 6.09
C ALA A 48 -2.51 0.41 4.93
N VAL A 49 -3.77 0.07 5.21
CA VAL A 49 -4.76 -0.26 4.18
C VAL A 49 -5.82 0.83 4.20
N SER A 50 -6.05 1.48 3.06
CA SER A 50 -7.03 2.57 2.95
C SER A 50 -7.93 2.39 1.74
N VAL A 51 -9.11 3.00 1.81
CA VAL A 51 -10.13 2.98 0.75
C VAL A 51 -10.38 4.41 0.31
N ASP A 52 -10.26 4.66 -0.99
CA ASP A 52 -10.49 5.97 -1.63
C ASP A 52 -11.54 5.85 -2.74
N ILE A 53 -12.24 6.96 -3.01
CA ILE A 53 -13.11 7.09 -4.18
C ILE A 53 -12.23 7.51 -5.35
N GLY A 54 -12.13 6.66 -6.38
CA GLY A 54 -11.28 6.93 -7.53
C GLY A 54 -11.73 8.16 -8.32
N ARG A 55 -10.81 8.74 -9.12
CA ARG A 55 -11.13 9.85 -10.06
C ARG A 55 -12.08 9.44 -11.20
N SER A 56 -12.32 8.15 -11.38
CA SER A 56 -13.26 7.56 -12.32
C SER A 56 -14.12 6.55 -11.57
N GLU A 57 -15.26 6.13 -12.14
CA GLU A 57 -16.19 5.18 -11.51
C GLU A 57 -15.45 4.03 -10.80
N GLY A 58 -15.75 3.86 -9.51
CA GLY A 58 -15.19 2.82 -8.65
C GLY A 58 -14.44 3.33 -7.43
N TRP A 59 -13.93 2.37 -6.66
CA TRP A 59 -13.24 2.54 -5.39
C TRP A 59 -11.85 1.93 -5.50
N ILE A 60 -10.86 2.60 -4.89
CA ILE A 60 -9.48 2.14 -4.89
C ILE A 60 -9.10 1.70 -3.47
N VAL A 61 -8.62 0.46 -3.35
CA VAL A 61 -7.99 -0.02 -2.12
C VAL A 61 -6.48 0.16 -2.27
N HIS A 62 -5.90 0.92 -1.36
CA HIS A 62 -4.47 1.18 -1.28
C HIS A 62 -3.85 0.36 -0.16
N VAL A 63 -2.66 -0.19 -0.42
CA VAL A 63 -1.77 -0.73 0.60
C VAL A 63 -0.49 0.08 0.54
N ASP A 64 -0.17 0.77 1.62
CA ASP A 64 0.96 1.67 1.69
C ASP A 64 1.88 1.28 2.86
N TRP A 65 3.19 1.32 2.64
CA TRP A 65 4.18 1.21 3.70
C TRP A 65 4.63 2.61 4.13
N ILE A 66 4.33 2.95 5.37
CA ILE A 66 4.69 4.20 6.01
C ILE A 66 5.97 3.96 6.82
N THR A 67 6.99 4.74 6.53
CA THR A 67 8.29 4.70 7.22
C THR A 67 8.62 6.05 7.80
N ARG A 68 9.41 6.06 8.87
CA ARG A 68 10.04 7.29 9.35
C ARG A 68 11.31 7.53 8.55
N THR A 69 11.49 8.74 8.04
CA THR A 69 12.75 9.14 7.41
C THR A 69 13.75 9.55 8.48
N GLU A 70 14.92 8.95 8.45
CA GLU A 70 16.08 9.43 9.20
C GLU A 70 16.83 10.39 8.26
N ILE A 71 16.47 11.67 8.31
CA ILE A 71 17.20 12.70 7.58
C ILE A 71 18.22 13.28 8.56
N PRO A 72 19.54 13.03 8.36
CA PRO A 72 20.57 13.67 9.17
C PRO A 72 20.40 15.19 9.12
N ASP A 73 20.56 15.85 10.27
CA ASP A 73 20.58 17.32 10.40
C ASP A 73 19.27 18.09 10.12
N VAL A 74 18.12 17.40 9.99
CA VAL A 74 16.81 18.06 9.91
C VAL A 74 16.05 17.96 11.23
N VAL A 75 15.71 19.11 11.82
CA VAL A 75 14.82 19.20 13.00
C VAL A 75 13.37 18.96 12.53
N GLY A 76 13.01 17.70 12.34
CA GLY A 76 11.66 17.32 11.90
C GLY A 76 11.43 15.81 11.95
N ARG A 77 10.21 15.40 12.27
CA ARG A 77 9.77 14.01 12.10
C ARG A 77 9.16 13.90 10.71
N GLY A 78 9.93 13.40 9.73
CA GLY A 78 9.43 13.08 8.41
C GLY A 78 8.89 11.66 8.35
N TYR A 79 7.78 11.46 7.63
CA TYR A 79 7.33 10.14 7.21
C TYR A 79 7.35 10.07 5.70
N ALA A 80 7.76 8.93 5.16
CA ALA A 80 7.64 8.59 3.75
C ALA A 80 6.56 7.53 3.59
N VAL A 81 5.79 7.64 2.51
CA VAL A 81 4.73 6.69 2.16
C VAL A 81 5.15 6.01 0.86
N MET A 82 5.30 4.69 0.89
CA MET A 82 5.55 3.89 -0.30
C MET A 82 4.29 3.10 -0.67
N PRO A 83 3.67 3.39 -1.83
CA PRO A 83 2.57 2.58 -2.34
C PRO A 83 3.06 1.17 -2.68
N LEU A 84 2.50 0.14 -2.04
CA LEU A 84 2.83 -1.26 -2.30
C LEU A 84 1.89 -1.87 -3.33
N LEU A 85 0.58 -1.77 -3.08
CA LEU A 85 -0.46 -2.37 -3.89
C LEU A 85 -1.61 -1.40 -4.10
N ARG A 86 -2.25 -1.51 -5.25
CA ARG A 86 -3.54 -0.87 -5.53
C ARG A 86 -4.49 -1.87 -6.15
N ALA A 87 -5.74 -1.81 -5.73
CA ALA A 87 -6.82 -2.58 -6.34
C ALA A 87 -7.99 -1.66 -6.66
N LYS A 88 -8.71 -1.94 -7.75
CA LYS A 88 -9.97 -1.24 -8.08
C LYS A 88 -11.14 -2.19 -8.03
N VAL A 89 -12.22 -1.73 -7.42
CA VAL A 89 -13.53 -2.39 -7.41
C VAL A 89 -14.61 -1.38 -7.77
N PHE A 90 -15.80 -1.86 -8.14
CA PHE A 90 -16.87 -0.97 -8.59
C PHE A 90 -17.79 -0.50 -7.46
N VAL A 91 -17.83 -1.21 -6.33
CA VAL A 91 -18.81 -0.98 -5.24
C VAL A 91 -18.11 -0.77 -3.90
N ALA A 92 -18.65 0.14 -3.08
CA ALA A 92 -18.09 0.54 -1.79
C ALA A 92 -17.94 -0.63 -0.81
N ASP A 93 -18.98 -1.46 -0.70
CA ASP A 93 -18.99 -2.60 0.21
C ASP A 93 -17.89 -3.61 -0.14
N GLN A 94 -17.71 -3.89 -1.44
CA GLN A 94 -16.64 -4.75 -1.91
C GLN A 94 -15.26 -4.15 -1.59
N ALA A 95 -15.11 -2.82 -1.66
CA ALA A 95 -13.85 -2.14 -1.32
C ALA A 95 -13.49 -2.34 0.15
N TRP A 96 -14.45 -2.18 1.07
CA TRP A 96 -14.24 -2.40 2.49
C TRP A 96 -14.01 -3.87 2.85
N GLN A 97 -14.72 -4.79 2.19
CA GLN A 97 -14.48 -6.23 2.38
C GLN A 97 -13.08 -6.63 1.91
N LEU A 98 -12.66 -6.14 0.73
CA LEU A 98 -11.31 -6.37 0.21
C LEU A 98 -10.25 -5.74 1.12
N ALA A 99 -10.46 -4.51 1.61
CA ALA A 99 -9.56 -3.87 2.56
C ALA A 99 -9.39 -4.69 3.84
N ARG A 100 -10.50 -5.19 4.42
CA ARG A 100 -10.46 -6.07 5.60
C ARG A 100 -9.75 -7.38 5.32
N PHE A 101 -10.00 -7.98 4.15
CA PHE A 101 -9.31 -9.21 3.74
C PHE A 101 -7.80 -9.01 3.66
N ILE A 102 -7.36 -7.93 2.99
CA ILE A 102 -5.95 -7.58 2.86
C ILE A 102 -5.32 -7.28 4.22
N ALA A 103 -6.01 -6.53 5.09
CA ALA A 103 -5.51 -6.20 6.42
C ALA A 103 -5.26 -7.46 7.27
N ASN A 104 -6.18 -8.43 7.25
CA ASN A 104 -5.98 -9.70 7.94
C ASN A 104 -4.86 -10.54 7.30
N ALA A 105 -4.77 -10.55 5.97
CA ALA A 105 -3.74 -11.31 5.25
C ALA A 105 -2.31 -10.78 5.48
N LEU A 106 -2.19 -9.49 5.81
CA LEU A 106 -0.92 -8.83 6.13
C LEU A 106 -0.65 -8.74 7.64
N ASP A 107 -1.58 -9.18 8.49
CA ASP A 107 -1.50 -9.07 9.96
C ASP A 107 -1.28 -7.62 10.45
N VAL A 108 -2.03 -6.68 9.86
CA VAL A 108 -1.93 -5.22 10.14
C VAL A 108 -3.14 -4.68 10.92
N ALA A 109 -3.88 -5.57 11.59
CA ALA A 109 -5.10 -5.26 12.33
C ALA A 109 -4.86 -4.95 13.81
#